data_AF-A0A0D6E1L2-F1
#
_entry.id   AF-A0A0D6E1L2-F1
#
_cell.length_a   1.000
_cell.length_b   1.000
_cell.length_c   1.000
_cell.angle_alpha   90.00
_cell.angle_beta   90.00
_cell.angle_gamma   90.00
#
_symmetry.space_group_name_H-M   'P 1'
#
loop_
_entity.id
_entity.type
_entity.pdbx_description
1 polymer ?
#
loop_
_entity_poly.entity_id
_entity_poly.type
_entity_poly.pdbx_seq_one_letter_code
_entity_poly.pdbx_strand_id
1 'polypeptide(L)'
;MTSIDGRLRRPEVSGEGTHLNLTQIVNFPIQASCTDFLKRSLWNLYSLIKFEQFPAIIVLSAHNEIILECRVEDAEQVQEVVRKVMVSAPQDILSPLIQNAPVEVDIGIGQSWADKP
;
A
#
# COMPACT_ATOMS: atom_id res chain seq x y z
N MET A 1 -5.20 -20.25 2.70
CA MET A 1 -5.03 -19.06 3.57
C MET A 1 -5.13 -17.82 2.71
N THR A 2 -5.80 -16.78 3.20
CA THR A 2 -6.18 -15.59 2.40
C THR A 2 -5.74 -14.30 3.09
N SER A 3 -5.49 -13.26 2.31
CA SER A 3 -5.51 -11.88 2.82
C SER A 3 -6.96 -11.41 3.06
N ILE A 4 -7.11 -10.21 3.61
CA ILE A 4 -8.41 -9.55 3.76
C ILE A 4 -9.07 -9.30 2.40
N ASP A 5 -8.31 -8.86 1.38
CA ASP A 5 -8.83 -8.60 0.01
C ASP A 5 -8.90 -9.89 -0.85
N GLY A 6 -8.87 -11.07 -0.21
CA GLY A 6 -9.10 -12.35 -0.87
C GLY A 6 -7.90 -12.98 -1.59
N ARG A 7 -6.67 -12.43 -1.45
CA ARG A 7 -5.46 -13.02 -2.06
C ARG A 7 -5.19 -14.40 -1.48
N LEU A 8 -5.26 -15.43 -2.31
CA LEU A 8 -5.06 -16.82 -1.87
C LEU A 8 -3.58 -17.23 -1.91
N ARG A 9 -3.08 -17.79 -0.80
CA ARG A 9 -1.91 -18.67 -0.77
C ARG A 9 -2.37 -20.11 -0.63
N ARG A 10 -1.97 -20.91 -1.61
CA ARG A 10 -2.20 -22.35 -1.62
C ARG A 10 -1.02 -23.05 -0.92
N PRO A 11 -1.28 -24.17 -0.22
CA PRO A 11 -0.20 -25.02 0.25
C PRO A 11 0.62 -25.55 -0.92
N GLU A 12 1.88 -25.87 -0.65
CA GLU A 12 2.67 -26.64 -1.60
C GLU A 12 2.16 -28.08 -1.59
N VAL A 13 1.91 -28.62 -2.79
CA VAL A 13 1.51 -30.01 -2.97
C VAL A 13 2.77 -30.75 -3.40
N SER A 14 3.44 -31.40 -2.44
CA SER A 14 4.51 -32.36 -2.73
C SER A 14 3.93 -33.78 -2.62
N GLY A 15 4.59 -34.76 -3.25
CA GLY A 15 4.14 -36.16 -3.24
C GLY A 15 4.02 -36.79 -1.83
N GLU A 16 4.54 -36.12 -0.80
CA GLU A 16 4.50 -36.56 0.60
C GLU A 16 3.43 -35.84 1.44
N GLY A 17 2.69 -34.87 0.88
CA GLY A 17 1.59 -34.21 1.57
C GLY A 17 1.40 -32.74 1.22
N THR A 18 0.32 -32.17 1.74
CA THR A 18 -0.05 -30.77 1.59
C THR A 18 0.39 -30.03 2.85
N HIS A 19 1.52 -29.31 2.81
CA HIS A 19 2.07 -28.69 4.02
C HIS A 19 2.23 -27.17 3.88
N LEU A 20 1.76 -26.47 4.90
CA LEU A 20 2.14 -25.11 5.25
C LEU A 20 2.64 -25.15 6.68
N ASN A 21 3.79 -24.55 6.96
CA ASN A 21 4.23 -24.45 8.34
C ASN A 21 3.41 -23.38 9.08
N LEU A 22 3.36 -23.47 10.41
CA LEU A 22 2.57 -22.56 11.25
C LEU A 22 2.97 -21.09 11.01
N THR A 23 4.26 -20.82 10.84
CA THR A 23 4.79 -19.47 10.57
C THR A 23 4.21 -18.87 9.30
N GLN A 24 4.07 -19.66 8.23
CA GLN A 24 3.44 -19.21 6.99
C GLN A 24 1.96 -18.89 7.24
N ILE A 25 1.24 -19.80 7.90
CA ILE A 25 -0.21 -19.66 8.18
C ILE A 25 -0.50 -18.36 8.93
N VAL A 26 0.33 -18.03 9.92
CA VAL A 26 0.19 -16.82 10.74
C VAL A 26 0.63 -15.56 9.99
N ASN A 27 1.77 -15.59 9.28
CA ASN A 27 2.36 -14.38 8.71
C ASN A 27 1.68 -13.92 7.42
N PHE A 28 1.23 -14.85 6.57
CA PHE A 28 0.74 -14.49 5.24
C PHE A 28 -0.52 -13.64 5.26
N PRO A 29 -1.59 -13.91 6.06
CA PRO A 29 -2.77 -13.05 6.05
C PRO A 29 -2.41 -11.60 6.36
N ILE A 30 -1.45 -11.37 7.25
CA ILE A 30 -0.97 -10.04 7.63
C ILE A 30 -0.18 -9.41 6.47
N GLN A 31 0.90 -10.06 6.02
CA GLN A 31 1.79 -9.52 4.98
C GLN A 31 1.09 -9.32 3.64
N ALA A 32 0.21 -10.25 3.26
CA ALA A 32 -0.57 -10.17 2.04
C ALA A 32 -1.58 -9.01 2.11
N SER A 33 -2.23 -8.79 3.25
CA SER A 33 -3.14 -7.64 3.42
C SER A 33 -2.40 -6.32 3.35
N CYS A 34 -1.23 -6.19 3.99
CA CYS A 34 -0.37 -5.00 3.84
C CYS A 34 0.03 -4.75 2.38
N THR A 35 0.29 -5.83 1.63
CA THR A 35 0.60 -5.74 0.19
C THR A 35 -0.61 -5.27 -0.61
N ASP A 36 -1.81 -5.74 -0.27
CA ASP A 36 -3.04 -5.34 -0.96
C ASP A 36 -3.36 -3.86 -0.70
N PHE A 37 -3.12 -3.37 0.53
CA PHE A 37 -3.20 -1.95 0.88
C PHE A 37 -2.28 -1.09 0.00
N LEU A 38 -0.99 -1.41 -0.03
CA LEU A 38 -0.01 -0.68 -0.83
C LEU A 38 -0.37 -0.67 -2.32
N LYS A 39 -0.79 -1.83 -2.86
CA LYS A 39 -1.16 -1.93 -4.28
C LYS A 39 -2.40 -1.12 -4.62
N ARG A 40 -3.37 -1.06 -3.72
CA ARG A 40 -4.55 -0.19 -3.86
C ARG A 40 -4.12 1.29 -3.87
N SER A 41 -3.26 1.70 -2.94
CA SER A 41 -2.71 3.06 -2.91
C SER A 41 -1.94 3.39 -4.20
N LEU A 42 -1.07 2.49 -4.68
CA LEU A 42 -0.33 2.66 -5.93
C LEU A 42 -1.27 2.79 -7.14
N TRP A 43 -2.31 1.97 -7.22
CA TRP A 43 -3.30 2.06 -8.30
C TRP A 43 -4.03 3.40 -8.29
N ASN A 44 -4.46 3.87 -7.11
CA ASN A 44 -5.17 5.13 -6.96
C ASN A 44 -4.25 6.31 -7.35
N LEU A 45 -3.01 6.35 -6.85
CA LEU A 45 -2.02 7.35 -7.23
C LEU A 45 -1.71 7.33 -8.73
N TYR A 46 -1.48 6.14 -9.29
CA TYR A 46 -1.23 5.99 -10.73
C TYR A 46 -2.41 6.48 -11.56
N SER A 47 -3.64 6.22 -11.12
CA SER A 47 -4.86 6.67 -11.81
C SER A 47 -4.98 8.19 -11.80
N LEU A 48 -4.71 8.84 -10.67
CA LEU A 48 -4.67 10.31 -10.57
C LEU A 48 -3.62 10.91 -11.53
N ILE A 49 -2.41 10.35 -11.54
CA ILE A 49 -1.32 10.80 -12.42
C ILE A 49 -1.70 10.62 -13.89
N LYS A 50 -2.24 9.44 -14.23
CA LYS A 50 -2.47 9.06 -15.63
C LYS A 50 -3.71 9.71 -16.25
N PHE A 51 -4.78 9.85 -15.48
CA PHE A 51 -6.10 10.22 -15.99
C PHE A 51 -6.55 11.62 -15.52
N GLU A 52 -6.02 12.13 -14.41
CA GLU A 52 -6.42 13.41 -13.82
C GLU A 52 -5.32 14.48 -13.89
N GLN A 53 -4.23 14.21 -14.62
CA GLN A 53 -3.09 15.12 -14.78
C GLN A 53 -2.47 15.56 -13.44
N PHE A 54 -2.53 14.71 -12.42
CA PHE A 54 -1.93 15.00 -11.12
C PHE A 54 -0.40 15.22 -11.27
N PRO A 55 0.16 16.33 -10.75
CA PRO A 55 1.52 16.77 -11.06
C PRO A 55 2.60 16.04 -10.26
N ALA A 56 2.58 14.71 -10.28
CA ALA A 56 3.57 13.88 -9.63
C ALA A 56 3.90 12.63 -10.45
N ILE A 57 5.04 12.02 -10.16
CA ILE A 57 5.49 10.76 -10.77
C ILE A 57 5.85 9.81 -9.65
N ILE A 58 5.39 8.55 -9.73
CA ILE A 58 5.83 7.51 -8.80
C ILE A 58 7.23 7.06 -9.21
N VAL A 59 8.20 7.19 -8.31
CA VAL A 59 9.61 6.83 -8.55
C VAL A 59 9.92 5.44 -8.00
N LEU A 60 9.49 5.15 -6.77
CA LEU A 60 9.82 3.92 -6.06
C LEU A 60 8.66 3.49 -5.16
N SER A 61 8.53 2.17 -4.99
CA SER A 61 7.81 1.60 -3.85
C SER A 61 8.73 0.62 -3.11
N ALA A 62 8.80 0.75 -1.79
CA ALA A 62 9.64 -0.08 -0.94
C ALA A 62 8.84 -0.49 0.31
N HIS A 63 8.53 -1.78 0.43
CA HIS A 63 7.72 -2.33 1.53
C HIS A 63 6.37 -1.62 1.71
N ASN A 64 6.25 -0.70 2.67
CA ASN A 64 5.05 0.07 3.00
C ASN A 64 5.16 1.55 2.57
N GLU A 65 6.15 1.89 1.76
CA GLU A 65 6.49 3.25 1.40
C GLU A 65 6.42 3.47 -0.11
N ILE A 66 6.00 4.68 -0.50
CA ILE A 66 5.94 5.13 -1.89
C ILE A 66 6.67 6.47 -1.97
N ILE A 67 7.62 6.58 -2.90
CA ILE A 67 8.31 7.82 -3.21
C ILE A 67 7.76 8.39 -4.51
N LEU A 68 7.36 9.65 -4.43
CA LEU A 68 6.90 10.44 -5.57
C LEU A 68 7.84 11.62 -5.79
N GLU A 69 8.00 11.99 -7.05
CA GLU A 69 8.69 13.21 -7.48
C GLU A 69 7.65 14.17 -8.05
N CYS A 70 7.77 15.44 -7.70
CA CYS A 70 6.91 16.53 -8.18
C CYS A 70 7.70 17.83 -8.25
N ARG A 71 7.13 18.88 -8.84
CA ARG A 71 7.75 20.20 -8.80
C ARG A 71 7.60 20.81 -7.41
N VAL A 72 8.51 21.70 -7.05
CA VAL A 72 8.53 22.32 -5.71
C VAL A 72 7.25 23.10 -5.44
N GLU A 73 6.73 23.79 -6.46
CA GLU A 73 5.47 24.53 -6.38
C GLU A 73 4.23 23.65 -6.15
N ASP A 74 4.29 22.36 -6.47
CA ASP A 74 3.19 21.41 -6.34
C ASP A 74 3.26 20.58 -5.05
N ALA A 75 4.36 20.70 -4.28
CA ALA A 75 4.71 19.76 -3.21
C ALA A 75 3.66 19.63 -2.10
N GLU A 76 3.10 20.75 -1.63
CA GLU A 76 2.07 20.77 -0.57
C GLU A 76 0.76 20.12 -1.05
N GLN A 77 0.33 20.44 -2.28
CA GLN A 77 -0.85 19.83 -2.89
C GLN A 77 -0.66 18.33 -3.07
N VAL A 78 0.51 17.94 -3.58
CA VAL A 78 0.84 16.53 -3.80
C VAL A 78 0.85 15.78 -2.47
N GLN A 79 1.47 16.34 -1.44
CA GLN A 79 1.52 15.76 -0.09
C GLN A 79 0.11 15.49 0.46
N GLU A 80 -0.80 16.46 0.36
CA GLU A 80 -2.16 16.33 0.88
C GLU A 80 -2.97 15.26 0.14
N VAL A 81 -2.85 15.18 -1.18
CA VAL A 81 -3.53 14.15 -1.98
C VAL A 81 -2.95 12.77 -1.71
N VAL A 82 -1.62 12.64 -1.64
CA VAL A 82 -0.94 11.38 -1.32
C VAL A 82 -1.35 10.89 0.06
N ARG A 83 -1.40 11.78 1.07
CA ARG A 83 -1.88 11.46 2.41
C ARG A 83 -3.29 10.87 2.38
N LYS A 84 -4.22 11.52 1.67
CA LYS A 84 -5.60 11.03 1.52
C LYS A 84 -5.65 9.65 0.90
N VAL A 85 -4.93 9.44 -0.20
CA VAL A 85 -4.92 8.15 -0.91
C VAL A 85 -4.32 7.03 -0.06
N MET A 86 -3.24 7.32 0.67
CA MET A 86 -2.58 6.35 1.55
C MET A 86 -3.45 5.95 2.75
N VAL A 87 -4.34 6.82 3.21
CA VAL A 87 -5.29 6.54 4.30
C VAL A 87 -6.56 5.85 3.79
N SER A 88 -7.13 6.32 2.67
CA SER A 88 -8.41 5.81 2.18
C SER A 88 -8.29 4.40 1.58
N ALA A 89 -7.19 4.08 0.89
CA ALA A 89 -7.02 2.79 0.24
C ALA A 89 -7.07 1.58 1.22
N PRO A 90 -6.38 1.61 2.38
CA PRO A 90 -6.56 0.58 3.40
C PRO A 90 -7.95 0.62 4.04
N GLN A 91 -8.52 1.81 4.27
CA GLN A 91 -9.86 1.94 4.84
C GLN A 91 -10.93 1.29 3.97
N ASP A 92 -10.85 1.44 2.65
CA ASP A 92 -11.79 0.82 1.70
C ASP A 92 -11.80 -0.71 1.85
N ILE A 93 -10.61 -1.32 1.98
CA ILE A 93 -10.45 -2.76 2.15
C ILE A 93 -10.89 -3.22 3.54
N LEU A 94 -10.67 -2.40 4.58
CA LEU A 94 -10.99 -2.73 5.97
C LEU A 94 -12.46 -2.49 6.32
N SER A 95 -13.11 -1.52 5.69
CA SER A 95 -14.47 -1.06 6.02
C SER A 95 -15.54 -2.17 6.10
N PRO A 96 -15.50 -3.26 5.30
CA PRO A 96 -16.47 -4.34 5.43
C PRO A 96 -16.28 -5.19 6.69
N LEU A 97 -15.11 -5.13 7.32
CA LEU A 97 -14.74 -5.92 8.50
C LEU A 97 -14.70 -5.08 9.77
N ILE A 98 -14.13 -3.88 9.70
CA ILE A 98 -13.91 -2.99 10.83
C ILE A 98 -14.25 -1.57 10.39
N GLN A 99 -15.42 -1.10 10.83
CA GLN A 99 -15.83 0.28 10.58
C GLN A 99 -14.91 1.25 11.34
N ASN A 100 -14.47 2.32 10.67
CA ASN A 100 -13.61 3.36 11.25
C ASN A 100 -12.26 2.84 11.79
N ALA A 101 -11.65 1.84 11.13
CA ALA A 101 -10.30 1.41 11.46
C ALA A 101 -9.32 2.61 11.39
N PRO A 102 -8.55 2.88 12.46
CA PRO A 102 -7.57 3.96 12.44
C PRO A 102 -6.44 3.60 11.47
N VAL A 103 -6.24 4.45 10.47
CA VAL A 103 -5.17 4.32 9.49
C VAL A 103 -4.42 5.64 9.46
N GLU A 104 -3.13 5.58 9.75
CA GLU A 104 -2.24 6.73 9.76
C GLU A 104 -1.14 6.55 8.72
N VAL A 105 -0.63 7.67 8.20
CA VAL A 105 0.47 7.69 7.26
C VAL A 105 1.45 8.78 7.66
N ASP A 106 2.72 8.40 7.72
CA ASP A 106 3.83 9.34 7.81
C ASP A 106 4.22 9.82 6.41
N ILE A 107 4.44 11.11 6.25
CA ILE A 107 4.72 11.73 4.96
C ILE A 107 5.61 12.96 5.15
N GLY A 108 6.66 13.02 4.35
CA GLY A 108 7.63 14.12 4.34
C GLY A 108 7.85 14.64 2.93
N ILE A 109 8.39 15.86 2.85
CA ILE A 109 8.90 16.47 1.61
C ILE A 109 10.40 16.68 1.83
N GLY A 110 11.21 16.25 0.87
CA GLY A 110 12.68 16.34 0.95
C GLY A 110 13.30 16.44 -0.44
N GLN A 111 14.56 16.87 -0.50
CA GLN A 111 15.32 16.91 -1.76
C GLN A 111 16.02 15.57 -2.04
N SER A 112 16.25 14.78 -0.99
CA SER A 112 16.77 13.43 -1.04
C SER A 112 15.86 12.48 -0.28
N TRP A 113 15.87 11.22 -0.69
CA TRP A 113 15.20 10.14 0.05
C TRP A 113 15.76 9.96 1.48
N ALA A 114 16.99 10.41 1.72
CA ALA A 114 17.62 10.40 3.03
C ALA A 114 17.09 11.49 3.98
N ASP A 115 16.40 12.51 3.47
CA ASP A 115 15.90 13.66 4.25
C ASP A 115 14.54 13.35 4.92
N LYS A 116 14.17 12.07 5.02
CA LYS A 116 12.92 11.69 5.66
C LYS A 116 12.89 12.19 7.11
N PRO A 117 11.71 12.63 7.59
CA PRO A 117 11.51 12.93 9.00
C PRO A 117 11.79 11.72 9.89
#